data_AF-Q1IJU9-F1
#
_entry.id   AF-Q1IJU9-F1
#
_cell.length_a   1.000
_cell.length_b   1.000
_cell.length_c   1.000
_cell.angle_alpha   90.00
_cell.angle_beta   90.00
_cell.angle_gamma   90.00
#
_symmetry.space_group_name_H-M   'P 1'
#
loop_
_entity.id
_entity.type
_entity.pdbx_description
1 polymer ?
#
loop_
_entity_poly.entity_id
_entity_poly.type
_entity_poly.pdbx_seq_one_letter_code
_entity_poly.pdbx_strand_id
1 'polypeptide(L)'
;MKCSDTRPLLSLYLDGATSREQRSAIELHIKTCDACSDQYRQLRRTHTLVAAVGRKPAPPDLALRLRVALSQEIAASRRSPWTGIAVRIENAFNAFMVPAAAGVVTAVIVFGLLIGLLVPTAMRNSNDVPTMLYTPPEISYSPFGLSMGSVNADSLVVEAYVDSNGRVQDFRILSSPGDTKDLTPELKNMLIFTTFKPATAFGQPTSGRAILSFSNIQVKG
;
A
#
# COMPACT_ATOMS: atom_id res chain seq x y z
N MET A 1 -45.51 -57.55 -0.94
CA MET A 1 -46.00 -56.15 -1.04
C MET A 1 -47.49 -56.14 -0.78
N LYS A 2 -48.02 -55.12 -0.09
CA LYS A 2 -49.47 -54.97 0.11
C LYS A 2 -50.09 -54.22 -1.07
N CYS A 3 -51.38 -54.46 -1.33
CA CYS A 3 -52.08 -53.78 -2.43
C CYS A 3 -52.13 -52.25 -2.23
N SER A 4 -52.13 -51.77 -0.99
CA SER A 4 -52.05 -50.33 -0.66
C SER A 4 -50.82 -49.65 -1.23
N ASP A 5 -49.70 -50.37 -1.22
CA ASP A 5 -48.39 -49.83 -1.58
C ASP A 5 -48.15 -49.98 -3.09
N THR A 6 -48.69 -51.05 -3.70
CA THR A 6 -48.55 -51.32 -5.14
C THR A 6 -49.40 -50.37 -5.99
N ARG A 7 -50.63 -50.08 -5.56
CA ARG A 7 -51.60 -49.24 -6.31
C ARG A 7 -51.05 -47.90 -6.81
N PRO A 8 -50.47 -47.04 -5.96
CA PRO A 8 -49.92 -45.77 -6.41
C PRO A 8 -48.71 -45.93 -7.34
N LEU A 9 -47.97 -47.04 -7.23
CA LEU A 9 -46.78 -47.31 -8.02
C LEU A 9 -47.08 -47.89 -9.41
N LEU A 10 -48.32 -48.35 -9.69
CA LEU A 10 -48.68 -48.94 -10.98
C LEU A 10 -48.51 -47.96 -12.15
N SER A 11 -48.79 -46.67 -11.95
CA SER A 11 -48.58 -45.63 -12.99
C SER A 11 -47.09 -45.43 -13.26
N LEU A 12 -46.30 -45.23 -12.21
CA LEU A 12 -44.84 -45.07 -12.32
C LEU A 12 -44.18 -46.30 -12.95
N TYR A 13 -44.69 -47.50 -12.65
CA TYR A 13 -44.23 -48.75 -13.23
C TYR A 13 -44.49 -48.82 -14.74
N LEU A 14 -45.67 -48.35 -15.20
CA LEU A 14 -46.00 -48.23 -16.64
C LEU A 14 -45.06 -47.25 -17.34
N ASP A 15 -44.72 -46.14 -16.70
CA ASP A 15 -43.83 -45.10 -17.24
C ASP A 15 -42.33 -45.47 -17.16
N GLY A 16 -42.00 -46.60 -16.53
CA GLY A 16 -40.62 -47.04 -16.33
C GLY A 16 -39.85 -46.26 -15.26
N ALA A 17 -40.54 -45.47 -14.43
CA ALA A 17 -39.98 -44.58 -13.42
C ALA A 17 -39.83 -45.21 -12.03
N THR A 18 -39.84 -46.55 -11.92
CA THR A 18 -39.65 -47.30 -10.66
C THR A 18 -38.25 -47.87 -10.53
N SER A 19 -37.75 -48.02 -9.30
CA SER A 19 -36.47 -48.70 -9.03
C SER A 19 -36.51 -50.18 -9.46
N ARG A 20 -35.35 -50.81 -9.59
CA ARG A 20 -35.23 -52.20 -10.06
C ARG A 20 -35.86 -53.19 -9.08
N GLU A 21 -35.74 -52.92 -7.79
CA GLU A 21 -36.28 -53.71 -6.68
C GLU A 21 -37.80 -53.57 -6.60
N GLN A 22 -38.32 -52.36 -6.79
CA GLN A 22 -39.76 -52.11 -6.85
C GLN A 22 -40.37 -52.80 -8.08
N ARG A 23 -39.68 -52.76 -9.22
CA ARG A 23 -40.14 -53.37 -10.46
C ARG A 23 -40.37 -54.87 -10.32
N SER A 24 -39.44 -55.60 -9.70
CA SER A 24 -39.59 -57.04 -9.47
C SER A 24 -40.67 -57.38 -8.44
N ALA A 25 -40.78 -56.59 -7.36
CA ALA A 25 -41.82 -56.76 -6.34
C ALA A 25 -43.23 -56.52 -6.90
N ILE A 26 -43.41 -55.50 -7.74
CA ILE A 26 -44.67 -55.18 -8.42
C ILE A 26 -45.03 -56.29 -9.42
N GLU A 27 -44.06 -56.77 -10.21
CA GLU A 27 -44.30 -57.83 -11.19
C GLU A 27 -44.78 -59.12 -10.53
N LEU A 28 -44.14 -59.53 -9.42
CA LEU A 28 -44.55 -60.69 -8.64
C LEU A 28 -45.95 -60.50 -8.03
N HIS A 29 -46.28 -59.29 -7.58
CA HIS A 29 -47.58 -58.98 -7.00
C HIS A 29 -48.71 -58.96 -8.04
N ILE A 30 -48.48 -58.42 -9.23
CA ILE A 30 -49.47 -58.42 -10.33
C ILE A 30 -49.78 -59.85 -10.79
N LYS A 31 -48.79 -60.75 -10.76
CA LYS A 31 -48.98 -62.18 -11.09
C LYS A 31 -49.83 -62.94 -10.07
N THR A 32 -49.92 -62.44 -8.83
CA THR A 32 -50.55 -63.15 -7.71
C THR A 32 -51.85 -62.49 -7.22
N CYS A 33 -52.09 -61.22 -7.54
CA CYS A 33 -53.27 -60.47 -7.10
C CYS A 33 -54.11 -60.00 -8.30
N ASP A 34 -55.29 -60.59 -8.46
CA ASP A 34 -56.20 -60.28 -9.57
C ASP A 34 -56.62 -58.81 -9.59
N ALA A 35 -56.96 -58.24 -8.43
CA ALA A 35 -57.39 -56.85 -8.32
C ALA A 35 -56.32 -55.84 -8.81
N CYS A 36 -55.05 -56.07 -8.47
CA CYS A 36 -53.95 -55.23 -8.94
C CYS A 36 -53.66 -55.49 -10.44
N SER A 37 -53.86 -56.72 -10.91
CA SER A 37 -53.73 -57.05 -12.33
C SER A 37 -54.81 -56.39 -13.21
N ASP A 38 -56.05 -56.31 -12.72
CA ASP A 38 -57.16 -55.64 -13.38
C ASP A 38 -56.91 -54.14 -13.49
N GLN A 39 -56.48 -53.51 -12.40
CA GLN A 39 -56.12 -52.09 -12.37
C GLN A 39 -54.98 -51.77 -13.34
N TYR A 40 -53.93 -52.60 -13.37
CA TYR A 40 -52.84 -52.47 -14.32
C TYR A 40 -53.32 -52.61 -15.77
N ARG A 41 -54.19 -53.58 -16.07
CA ARG A 41 -54.80 -53.74 -17.40
C ARG A 41 -55.65 -52.53 -17.80
N GLN A 42 -56.40 -51.96 -16.88
CA GLN A 42 -57.20 -50.76 -17.12
C GLN A 42 -56.31 -49.55 -17.44
N LEU A 43 -55.25 -49.31 -16.66
CA LEU A 43 -54.28 -48.25 -16.91
C LEU A 43 -53.54 -48.43 -18.25
N ARG A 44 -53.20 -49.67 -18.60
CA ARG A 44 -52.58 -49.97 -19.89
C ARG A 44 -53.53 -49.66 -21.05
N ARG A 45 -54.82 -49.99 -20.91
CA ARG A 45 -55.85 -49.67 -21.92
C ARG A 45 -56.02 -48.17 -22.11
N THR A 46 -56.10 -47.40 -21.02
CA THR A 46 -56.20 -45.93 -21.11
C THR A 46 -54.96 -45.35 -21.78
N HIS A 47 -53.76 -45.81 -21.41
CA HIS A 47 -52.52 -45.40 -22.07
C HIS A 47 -52.52 -45.72 -23.58
N THR A 48 -52.98 -46.90 -24.00
CA THR A 48 -53.07 -47.25 -25.43
C THR A 48 -54.07 -46.38 -26.19
N LEU A 49 -55.22 -46.05 -25.57
CA LEU A 49 -56.22 -45.17 -26.17
C LEU A 49 -55.68 -43.74 -26.34
N VAL A 50 -55.00 -43.21 -25.32
CA VAL A 50 -54.35 -41.90 -25.38
C VAL A 50 -53.22 -41.89 -26.41
N ALA A 51 -52.42 -42.95 -26.48
CA ALA A 51 -51.37 -43.07 -27.50
C ALA A 51 -51.93 -43.12 -28.93
N ALA A 52 -53.13 -43.69 -29.12
CA ALA A 52 -53.80 -43.76 -30.41
C ALA A 52 -54.34 -42.41 -30.92
N VAL A 53 -54.51 -41.42 -30.04
CA VAL A 53 -54.91 -40.04 -30.42
C VAL A 53 -53.85 -39.37 -31.33
N GLY A 54 -52.64 -39.95 -31.40
CA GLY A 54 -51.58 -39.51 -32.29
C GLY A 54 -50.71 -38.43 -31.67
N ARG A 55 -49.44 -38.42 -32.06
CA ARG A 55 -48.50 -37.37 -31.64
C ARG A 55 -48.65 -36.18 -32.58
N LYS A 56 -48.63 -34.97 -32.02
CA LYS A 56 -48.45 -33.75 -32.83
C LYS A 56 -47.14 -33.89 -33.61
N PRO A 57 -47.13 -33.65 -34.93
CA PRO A 57 -45.89 -33.72 -35.71
C PRO A 57 -44.88 -32.72 -35.13
N ALA A 58 -43.65 -33.20 -34.92
CA ALA A 58 -42.57 -32.33 -34.50
C ALA A 58 -42.34 -31.25 -35.57
N PRO A 59 -42.12 -29.99 -35.20
CA PRO A 59 -41.76 -28.96 -36.17
C PRO A 59 -40.53 -29.38 -36.97
N PRO A 60 -40.48 -29.15 -38.30
CA PRO A 60 -39.35 -29.56 -39.13
C PRO A 60 -38.02 -28.94 -38.66
N ASP A 61 -38.09 -27.72 -38.09
CA ASP A 61 -36.93 -26.99 -37.59
C ASP A 61 -36.47 -27.42 -36.19
N LEU A 62 -37.22 -28.30 -35.50
CA LEU A 62 -36.93 -28.65 -34.11
C LEU A 62 -35.54 -29.26 -33.97
N ALA A 63 -35.16 -30.15 -34.89
CA ALA A 63 -33.84 -30.78 -34.91
C ALA A 63 -32.73 -29.75 -35.10
N LEU A 64 -32.93 -28.77 -35.98
CA LEU A 64 -31.98 -27.68 -36.20
C LEU A 64 -31.86 -26.81 -34.94
N ARG A 65 -32.99 -26.39 -34.35
CA ARG A 65 -33.02 -25.56 -33.13
C ARG A 65 -32.34 -26.24 -31.96
N LEU A 66 -32.56 -27.55 -31.76
CA LEU A 66 -31.86 -28.33 -30.73
C LEU A 66 -30.35 -28.40 -30.98
N ARG A 67 -29.92 -28.65 -32.23
CA ARG A 67 -28.49 -28.66 -32.56
C ARG A 67 -27.84 -27.31 -32.32
N VAL A 68 -28.51 -26.23 -32.70
CA VAL A 68 -28.02 -24.86 -32.47
C VAL A 68 -27.94 -24.57 -30.98
N ALA A 69 -29.01 -24.84 -30.21
CA ALA A 69 -29.02 -24.64 -28.77
C ALA A 69 -27.92 -25.45 -28.06
N LEU A 70 -27.76 -26.73 -28.42
CA LEU A 70 -26.68 -27.56 -27.90
C LEU A 70 -25.29 -27.03 -28.28
N SER A 71 -25.11 -26.58 -29.53
CA SER A 71 -23.83 -26.02 -29.97
C SER A 71 -23.47 -24.74 -29.23
N GLN A 72 -24.46 -23.89 -28.92
CA GLN A 72 -24.26 -22.66 -28.16
C GLN A 72 -23.91 -22.97 -26.71
N GLU A 73 -24.56 -23.94 -26.09
CA GLU A 73 -24.25 -24.38 -24.73
C GLU A 73 -22.85 -25.04 -24.65
N ILE A 74 -22.50 -25.85 -25.65
CA ILE A 74 -21.16 -26.45 -25.74
C ILE A 74 -20.10 -25.38 -26.00
N ALA A 75 -20.39 -24.38 -26.83
CA ALA A 75 -19.47 -23.26 -27.07
C ALA A 75 -19.33 -22.35 -25.84
N ALA A 76 -20.41 -22.13 -25.09
CA ALA A 76 -20.42 -21.38 -23.84
C ALA A 76 -19.66 -22.12 -22.72
N SER A 77 -19.81 -23.45 -22.63
CA SER A 77 -19.04 -24.29 -21.70
C SER A 77 -17.59 -24.51 -22.13
N ARG A 78 -17.29 -24.41 -23.44
CA ARG A 78 -15.93 -24.34 -24.00
C ARG A 78 -15.28 -22.96 -23.89
N ARG A 79 -15.88 -22.00 -23.19
CA ARG A 79 -15.19 -20.74 -22.88
C ARG A 79 -13.82 -21.06 -22.28
N SER A 80 -12.81 -20.43 -22.86
CA SER A 80 -11.40 -20.61 -22.56
C SER A 80 -11.15 -20.68 -21.04
N PRO A 81 -10.30 -21.61 -20.55
CA PRO A 81 -9.98 -21.68 -19.11
C PRO A 81 -9.47 -20.35 -18.56
N TRP A 82 -8.87 -19.54 -19.43
CA TRP A 82 -8.42 -18.18 -19.17
C TRP A 82 -9.57 -17.21 -18.84
N THR A 83 -10.76 -17.38 -19.42
CA THR A 83 -11.95 -16.59 -19.06
C THR A 83 -12.43 -16.91 -17.64
N GLY A 84 -12.36 -18.18 -17.23
CA GLY A 84 -12.68 -18.57 -15.86
C GLY A 84 -11.68 -18.01 -14.84
N ILE A 85 -10.39 -17.96 -15.21
CA ILE A 85 -9.34 -17.33 -14.41
C ILE A 85 -9.55 -15.80 -14.37
N ALA A 86 -9.85 -15.16 -15.50
CA ALA A 86 -10.11 -13.72 -15.56
C ALA A 86 -11.29 -13.30 -14.68
N VAL A 87 -12.41 -14.04 -14.72
CA VAL A 87 -13.58 -13.78 -13.86
C VAL A 87 -13.25 -13.98 -12.37
N ARG A 88 -12.40 -14.96 -12.02
CA ARG A 88 -11.94 -15.13 -10.64
C ARG A 88 -11.02 -14.01 -10.18
N ILE A 89 -10.14 -13.53 -11.06
CA ILE A 89 -9.27 -12.39 -10.78
C ILE A 89 -10.11 -11.13 -10.61
N GLU A 90 -11.09 -10.89 -11.48
CA GLU A 90 -11.99 -9.74 -11.40
C GLU A 90 -12.82 -9.76 -10.12
N ASN A 91 -13.39 -10.90 -9.75
CA ASN A 91 -14.10 -11.04 -8.47
C ASN A 91 -13.16 -10.93 -7.25
N ALA A 92 -11.92 -11.42 -7.35
CA ALA A 92 -10.92 -11.24 -6.31
C ALA A 92 -10.55 -9.77 -6.15
N PHE A 93 -10.35 -9.01 -7.24
CA PHE A 93 -10.11 -7.58 -7.18
C PHE A 93 -11.32 -6.81 -6.67
N ASN A 94 -12.54 -7.19 -7.04
CA ASN A 94 -13.76 -6.55 -6.52
C ASN A 94 -13.95 -6.81 -5.02
N ALA A 95 -13.66 -8.02 -4.54
CA ALA A 95 -13.70 -8.36 -3.13
C ALA A 95 -12.50 -7.79 -2.34
N PHE A 96 -11.34 -7.64 -2.99
CA PHE A 96 -10.11 -7.11 -2.39
C PHE A 96 -10.04 -5.57 -2.42
N MET A 97 -10.80 -4.91 -3.30
CA MET A 97 -10.89 -3.45 -3.33
C MET A 97 -11.56 -2.88 -2.08
N VAL A 98 -12.47 -3.63 -1.45
CA VAL A 98 -13.16 -3.14 -0.24
C VAL A 98 -12.23 -3.11 0.99
N PRO A 99 -11.41 -4.15 1.29
CA PRO A 99 -10.45 -4.10 2.40
C PRO A 99 -9.19 -3.27 2.09
N ALA A 100 -8.65 -3.33 0.87
CA ALA A 100 -7.38 -2.69 0.54
C ALA A 100 -7.48 -1.16 0.47
N ALA A 101 -8.59 -0.61 -0.05
CA ALA A 101 -8.81 0.83 -0.08
C ALA A 101 -8.97 1.41 1.34
N ALA A 102 -9.63 0.67 2.24
CA ALA A 102 -9.77 1.08 3.64
C ALA A 102 -8.40 1.15 4.35
N GLY A 103 -7.51 0.19 4.08
CA GLY A 103 -6.14 0.16 4.62
C GLY A 103 -5.29 1.35 4.18
N VAL A 104 -5.35 1.73 2.90
CA VAL A 104 -4.58 2.88 2.38
C VAL A 104 -5.09 4.20 2.95
N VAL A 105 -6.41 4.40 3.00
CA VAL A 105 -7.01 5.63 3.56
C VAL A 105 -6.66 5.79 5.03
N THR A 106 -6.77 4.71 5.81
CA THR A 106 -6.39 4.72 7.24
C THR A 106 -4.90 4.98 7.44
N ALA A 107 -4.03 4.36 6.65
CA ALA A 107 -2.58 4.60 6.73
C ALA A 107 -2.23 6.07 6.42
N VAL A 108 -2.82 6.67 5.39
CA VAL A 108 -2.60 8.08 5.04
C VAL A 108 -3.06 9.01 6.15
N ILE A 109 -4.22 8.75 6.77
CA ILE A 109 -4.73 9.56 7.89
C ILE A 109 -3.79 9.45 9.10
N VAL A 110 -3.38 8.23 9.47
CA VAL A 110 -2.50 8.00 10.63
C VAL A 110 -1.13 8.63 10.41
N PHE A 111 -0.52 8.46 9.24
CA PHE A 111 0.77 9.07 8.93
C PHE A 111 0.68 10.59 8.81
N GLY A 112 -0.38 11.11 8.19
CA GLY A 112 -0.61 12.55 8.11
C GLY A 112 -0.77 13.18 9.50
N LEU A 113 -1.51 12.52 10.40
CA LEU A 113 -1.67 12.97 11.78
C LEU A 113 -0.37 12.83 12.59
N LEU A 114 0.37 11.73 12.41
CA LEU A 114 1.68 11.55 13.04
C LEU A 114 2.68 12.60 12.56
N ILE A 115 2.78 12.87 11.26
CA ILE A 115 3.67 13.90 10.72
C ILE A 115 3.24 15.28 11.25
N GLY A 116 1.95 15.58 11.28
CA GLY A 116 1.44 16.83 11.85
C GLY A 116 1.69 16.98 13.35
N LEU A 117 1.75 15.88 14.11
CA LEU A 117 1.99 15.87 15.56
C LEU A 117 3.47 15.80 15.93
N LEU A 118 4.28 15.04 15.18
CA LEU A 118 5.70 14.78 15.47
C LEU A 118 6.64 15.77 14.77
N VAL A 119 6.23 16.43 13.68
CA VAL A 119 7.05 17.50 13.10
C VAL A 119 6.89 18.72 13.99
N PRO A 120 7.93 19.10 14.76
CA PRO A 120 7.84 20.29 15.57
C PRO A 120 7.80 21.47 14.60
N THR A 121 6.75 22.29 14.67
CA THR A 121 6.75 23.65 14.12
C THR A 121 7.66 24.56 14.95
N ALA A 122 8.87 24.08 15.28
CA ALA A 122 9.94 24.84 15.90
C ALA A 122 10.87 25.30 14.78
N MET A 123 10.63 26.49 14.23
CA MET A 123 11.34 27.70 14.65
C MET A 123 12.84 27.60 14.33
N ARG A 124 13.15 28.02 13.10
CA ARG A 124 14.39 28.67 12.63
C ARG A 124 15.16 29.31 13.80
N ASN A 125 16.14 28.60 14.34
CA ASN A 125 17.02 29.10 15.40
C ASN A 125 18.45 29.18 14.87
N SER A 126 19.03 30.37 14.97
CA SER A 126 20.29 30.79 14.36
C SER A 126 21.54 30.35 15.13
N ASN A 127 21.53 29.18 15.76
CA ASN A 127 22.68 28.57 16.43
C ASN A 127 22.48 27.05 16.48
N ASP A 128 22.88 26.37 15.41
CA ASP A 128 22.73 24.93 15.25
C ASP A 128 23.70 24.15 16.15
N VAL A 129 23.16 23.10 16.79
CA VAL A 129 23.91 22.03 17.44
C VAL A 129 24.73 21.29 16.37
N PRO A 130 26.02 20.98 16.59
CA PRO A 130 26.85 20.35 15.57
C PRO A 130 26.28 18.98 15.22
N THR A 131 25.68 18.87 14.04
CA THR A 131 25.47 17.57 13.40
C THR A 131 26.85 17.00 13.08
N MET A 132 27.03 15.68 13.15
CA MET A 132 28.28 14.97 12.78
C MET A 132 28.74 15.20 11.32
N LEU A 133 28.03 16.05 10.58
CA LEU A 133 28.27 16.41 9.20
C LEU A 133 28.98 17.77 9.06
N TYR A 134 28.95 18.64 10.08
CA TYR A 134 29.63 19.93 10.05
C TYR A 134 30.30 20.27 11.39
N THR A 135 31.61 20.46 11.36
CA THR A 135 32.39 20.95 12.52
C THR A 135 32.82 22.40 12.24
N PRO A 136 32.48 23.36 13.11
CA PRO A 136 32.88 24.76 12.94
C PRO A 136 34.40 24.94 13.09
N PRO A 137 34.96 26.06 12.60
CA PRO A 137 36.40 26.32 12.72
C PRO A 137 36.77 26.58 14.19
N GLU A 138 37.84 25.93 14.65
CA GLU A 138 38.37 26.08 16.02
C GLU A 138 39.72 26.80 15.99
N ILE A 139 40.01 27.64 16.98
CA ILE A 139 41.30 28.34 17.08
C ILE A 139 42.38 27.30 17.41
N SER A 140 43.37 27.15 16.52
CA SER A 140 44.52 26.27 16.75
C SER A 140 45.65 27.00 17.44
N TYR A 141 45.97 28.21 16.98
CA TYR A 141 47.01 29.04 17.55
C TYR A 141 46.65 30.51 17.40
N SER A 142 46.76 31.24 18.51
CA SER A 142 46.69 32.69 18.52
C SER A 142 47.75 33.19 19.51
N PRO A 143 48.67 34.08 19.08
CA PRO A 143 49.60 34.72 20.00
C PRO A 143 48.90 35.73 20.93
N PHE A 144 47.61 35.99 20.71
CA PHE A 144 46.76 36.89 21.48
C PHE A 144 45.72 36.09 22.27
N GLY A 145 45.38 36.52 23.49
CA GLY A 145 44.41 35.87 24.38
C GLY A 145 42.96 36.00 23.88
N LEU A 146 42.63 35.29 22.81
CA LEU A 146 41.29 35.27 22.21
C LEU A 146 40.41 34.23 22.91
N SER A 147 39.18 34.62 23.26
CA SER A 147 38.17 33.69 23.80
C SER A 147 37.06 33.51 22.77
N MET A 148 36.81 32.26 22.36
CA MET A 148 35.64 31.91 21.55
C MET A 148 34.39 31.92 22.45
N GLY A 149 33.42 32.77 22.13
CA GLY A 149 32.07 32.71 22.71
C GLY A 149 31.82 33.43 24.04
N SER A 150 32.82 34.02 24.70
CA SER A 150 32.57 34.90 25.86
C SER A 150 32.36 36.35 25.41
N VAL A 151 31.10 36.75 25.34
CA VAL A 151 30.70 38.12 24.96
C VAL A 151 30.45 38.91 26.24
N ASN A 152 31.29 39.93 26.49
CA ASN A 152 31.09 40.89 27.57
C ASN A 152 30.66 42.23 26.96
N ALA A 153 30.00 43.10 27.72
CA ALA A 153 29.49 44.38 27.20
C ALA A 153 30.59 45.30 26.62
N ASP A 154 31.84 45.13 27.08
CA ASP A 154 33.01 45.90 26.65
C ASP A 154 33.95 45.12 25.70
N SER A 155 33.50 44.02 25.08
CA SER A 155 34.34 43.24 24.16
C SER A 155 34.16 43.65 22.68
N LEU A 156 35.26 43.75 21.95
CA LEU A 156 35.25 43.88 20.49
C LEU A 156 34.88 42.51 19.90
N VAL A 157 33.84 42.47 19.06
CA VAL A 157 33.35 41.23 18.42
C VAL A 157 33.59 41.31 16.92
N VAL A 158 34.30 40.32 16.40
CA VAL A 158 34.70 40.25 15.00
C VAL A 158 34.27 38.91 14.40
N GLU A 159 33.59 38.95 13.26
CA GLU A 159 33.33 37.81 12.41
C GLU A 159 34.50 37.65 11.43
N ALA A 160 35.28 36.57 11.58
CA ALA A 160 36.38 36.22 10.69
C ALA A 160 35.95 35.14 9.68
N TYR A 161 36.27 35.34 8.41
CA TYR A 161 36.07 34.37 7.33
C TYR A 161 37.32 33.51 7.22
N VAL A 162 37.19 32.23 7.53
CA VAL A 162 38.30 31.27 7.54
C VAL A 162 38.23 30.41 6.29
N ASP A 163 39.33 30.30 5.56
CA ASP A 163 39.45 29.48 4.36
C ASP A 163 39.59 27.98 4.71
N SER A 164 39.62 27.12 3.69
CA SER A 164 39.83 25.67 3.86
C SER A 164 41.22 25.30 4.41
N ASN A 165 42.17 26.24 4.44
CA ASN A 165 43.51 26.07 5.00
C ASN A 165 43.60 26.52 6.46
N GLY A 166 42.51 27.05 7.04
CA GLY A 166 42.51 27.56 8.41
C GLY A 166 43.12 28.96 8.55
N ARG A 167 43.20 29.73 7.47
CA ARG A 167 43.68 31.12 7.45
C ARG A 167 42.50 32.09 7.35
N VAL A 168 42.65 33.27 7.94
CA VAL A 168 41.65 34.34 7.83
C VAL A 168 41.78 35.02 6.47
N GLN A 169 40.73 34.99 5.67
CA GLN A 169 40.66 35.64 4.36
C GLN A 169 40.10 37.06 4.46
N ASP A 170 39.07 37.26 5.28
CA ASP A 170 38.41 38.55 5.48
C ASP A 170 37.82 38.64 6.90
N PHE A 171 37.46 39.85 7.34
CA PHE A 171 36.83 40.06 8.63
C PHE A 171 35.80 41.19 8.60
N ARG A 172 34.77 41.04 9.44
CA ARG A 172 33.73 42.03 9.65
C ARG A 172 33.58 42.32 11.14
N ILE A 173 33.66 43.58 11.52
CA ILE A 173 33.41 44.01 12.89
C ILE A 173 31.90 44.00 13.12
N LEU A 174 31.45 43.26 14.12
CA LEU A 174 30.03 43.16 14.50
C LEU A 174 29.68 44.15 15.61
N SER A 175 30.58 44.31 16.60
CA SER A 175 30.41 45.23 17.73
C SER A 175 31.76 45.79 18.17
N SER A 176 31.85 47.09 18.40
CA SER A 176 33.05 47.80 18.90
C SER A 176 32.68 48.65 20.12
N PRO A 177 33.41 48.56 21.25
CA PRO A 177 33.19 49.42 22.43
C PRO A 177 33.56 50.91 22.23
N GLY A 178 34.21 51.28 21.12
CA GLY A 178 34.72 52.64 20.88
C GLY A 178 34.96 52.96 19.40
N ASP A 179 35.60 54.10 19.12
CA ASP A 179 35.81 54.62 17.77
C ASP A 179 36.65 53.65 16.91
N THR A 180 36.17 53.38 15.70
CA THR A 180 36.54 52.17 14.93
C THR A 180 37.82 52.32 14.11
N LYS A 181 38.29 53.55 13.89
CA LYS A 181 39.36 53.84 12.93
C LYS A 181 40.76 53.44 13.41
N ASP A 182 41.04 53.62 14.70
CA ASP A 182 42.38 53.41 15.25
C ASP A 182 42.70 51.93 15.54
N LEU A 183 41.67 51.08 15.67
CA LEU A 183 41.82 49.65 15.97
C LEU A 183 42.04 48.75 14.74
N THR A 184 41.84 49.29 13.53
CA THR A 184 41.91 48.51 12.28
C THR A 184 43.29 47.92 11.93
N PRO A 185 44.43 48.61 12.06
CA PRO A 185 45.72 48.04 11.69
C PRO A 185 46.20 46.98 12.69
N GLU A 186 45.95 47.18 13.98
CA GLU A 186 46.31 46.22 15.02
C GLU A 186 45.49 44.94 14.91
N LEU A 187 44.17 45.06 14.73
CA LEU A 187 43.28 43.93 14.53
C LEU A 187 43.67 43.10 13.29
N LYS A 188 44.05 43.78 12.20
CA LYS A 188 44.52 43.11 10.98
C LYS A 188 45.78 42.30 11.23
N ASN A 189 46.77 42.87 11.93
CA ASN A 189 47.98 42.15 12.30
C ASN A 189 47.65 40.94 13.19
N MET A 190 46.76 41.11 14.16
CA MET A 190 46.33 40.00 15.02
C MET A 190 45.74 38.85 14.20
N LEU A 191 44.76 39.14 13.33
CA LEU A 191 44.08 38.13 12.52
C LEU A 191 44.99 37.42 11.51
N ILE A 192 46.00 38.11 10.96
CA ILE A 192 47.00 37.51 10.06
C ILE A 192 47.81 36.41 10.77
N PHE A 193 48.12 36.60 12.06
CA PHE A 193 48.90 35.65 12.84
C PHE A 193 48.06 34.57 13.55
N THR A 194 46.73 34.67 13.50
CA THR A 194 45.84 33.62 13.99
C THR A 194 45.70 32.47 13.00
N THR A 195 45.74 31.24 13.51
CA THR A 195 45.47 30.04 12.72
C THR A 195 44.34 29.22 13.31
N PHE A 196 43.52 28.69 12.42
CA PHE A 196 42.34 27.92 12.76
C PHE A 196 42.52 26.48 12.27
N LYS A 197 41.91 25.52 12.97
CA LYS A 197 41.50 24.28 12.32
C LYS A 197 40.32 24.63 11.40
N PRO A 198 40.39 24.32 10.10
CA PRO A 198 39.35 24.70 9.15
C PRO A 198 38.02 24.03 9.53
N ALA A 199 36.92 24.65 9.13
CA ALA A 199 35.63 24.00 9.24
C ALA A 199 35.64 22.71 8.41
N THR A 200 34.97 21.66 8.88
CA THR A 200 34.84 20.43 8.09
C THR A 200 33.38 20.16 7.75
N ALA A 201 33.10 19.87 6.48
CA ALA A 201 31.82 19.36 6.02
C ALA A 201 32.04 17.93 5.53
N PHE A 202 31.32 16.95 6.07
CA PHE A 202 31.54 15.53 5.78
C PHE A 202 33.01 15.08 5.97
N GLY A 203 33.71 15.68 6.93
CA GLY A 203 35.14 15.42 7.18
C GLY A 203 36.11 16.06 6.20
N GLN A 204 35.64 16.79 5.18
CA GLN A 204 36.48 17.54 4.25
C GLN A 204 36.62 19.01 4.68
N PRO A 205 37.83 19.61 4.65
CA PRO A 205 38.03 21.02 4.95
C PRO A 205 37.25 21.93 4.01
N THR A 206 36.46 22.83 4.58
CA THR A 206 35.66 23.84 3.87
C THR A 206 35.88 25.22 4.50
N SER A 207 35.54 26.28 3.75
CA SER A 207 35.46 27.62 4.31
C SER A 207 34.36 27.72 5.37
N GLY A 208 34.59 28.55 6.39
CA GLY A 208 33.68 28.73 7.51
C GLY A 208 33.81 30.11 8.15
N ARG A 209 32.88 30.44 9.05
CA ARG A 209 32.89 31.69 9.80
C ARG A 209 33.22 31.42 11.26
N ALA A 210 34.11 32.21 11.83
CA ALA A 210 34.47 32.19 13.25
C ALA A 210 34.07 33.51 13.90
N ILE A 211 33.45 33.46 15.08
CA ILE A 211 33.14 34.65 15.88
C ILE A 211 34.20 34.76 16.98
N LEU A 212 34.93 35.88 16.97
CA LEU A 212 36.01 36.17 17.91
C LEU A 212 35.59 37.30 18.83
N SER A 213 35.85 37.15 20.12
CA SER A 213 35.64 38.17 21.15
C SER A 213 36.99 38.57 21.75
N PHE A 214 37.28 39.87 21.75
CA PHE A 214 38.50 40.44 22.32
C PHE A 214 38.13 41.22 23.59
N SER A 215 38.64 40.78 24.74
CA SER A 215 38.26 41.30 26.06
C SER A 215 39.22 42.34 26.65
N ASN A 216 40.38 42.60 26.03
CA ASN A 216 41.30 43.64 26.49
C ASN A 216 42.30 44.02 25.39
N ILE A 217 42.02 45.07 24.61
CA ILE A 217 42.99 45.67 23.69
C ILE A 217 43.57 46.89 24.41
N GLN A 218 44.63 46.68 25.19
CA GLN A 218 45.43 47.79 25.73
C GLN A 218 46.36 48.29 24.63
N VAL A 219 45.94 49.33 23.93
CA VAL A 219 46.80 50.10 23.03
C VAL A 219 47.79 50.88 23.91
N LYS A 220 49.07 50.48 23.92
CA LYS A 220 50.14 51.38 24.37
C LYS A 220 50.37 52.38 23.25
N GLY A 221 50.05 53.65 23.51
CA GLY A 221 50.39 54.77 22.62
C GLY A 221 51.89 54.97 22.45
#